data_AF-A0A951JWD6-F1
#
_entry.id   AF-A0A951JWD6-F1
#
_cell.length_a   1.000
_cell.length_b   1.000
_cell.length_c   1.000
_cell.angle_alpha   90.00
_cell.angle_beta   90.00
_cell.angle_gamma   90.00
#
_symmetry.space_group_name_H-M   'P 1'
#
loop_
_entity.id
_entity.type
_entity.pdbx_description
1 polymer ?
#
loop_
_entity_poly.entity_id
_entity_poly.type
_entity_poly.pdbx_seq_one_letter_code
_entity_poly.pdbx_strand_id
1 'polypeptide(L)'
;MRRWLRRRRDELRCKQVARVLQSHIDGELDPMTAEKVSAHLDACLRCGMAASSYRDLKARIARLSEPVNVDAVERLRAFVDELTAHEAD
;
A
#
# COMPACT_ATOMS: atom_id res chain seq x y z
N MET A 1 -13.22 29.73 17.64
CA MET A 1 -12.71 28.46 18.22
C MET A 1 -12.90 27.21 17.33
N ARG A 2 -14.01 27.01 16.61
CA ARG A 2 -14.28 25.76 15.82
C ARG A 2 -13.35 25.47 14.63
N ARG A 3 -12.60 26.46 14.12
CA ARG A 3 -11.63 26.27 13.01
C ARG A 3 -10.34 25.57 13.45
N TRP A 4 -9.89 25.80 14.69
CA TRP A 4 -8.65 25.23 15.20
C TRP A 4 -8.76 23.72 15.48
N LEU A 5 -9.91 23.29 16.00
CA LEU A 5 -10.23 21.87 16.21
C LEU A 5 -10.34 21.07 14.89
N ARG A 6 -10.84 21.71 13.82
CA ARG A 6 -10.89 21.09 12.49
C ARG A 6 -9.50 20.87 11.91
N ARG A 7 -8.65 21.90 11.91
CA ARG A 7 -7.26 21.80 11.41
C ARG A 7 -6.44 20.71 12.11
N ARG A 8 -6.51 20.63 13.44
CA ARG A 8 -5.84 19.57 14.21
C ARG A 8 -6.38 18.18 13.90
N ARG A 9 -7.69 18.05 13.69
CA ARG A 9 -8.32 16.78 13.29
C ARG A 9 -7.85 16.35 11.90
N ASP A 10 -7.73 17.29 10.97
CA ASP A 10 -7.24 17.03 9.62
C ASP A 10 -5.76 16.62 9.63
N GLU A 11 -4.93 17.24 10.48
CA GLU A 11 -3.53 16.84 10.68
C GLU A 11 -3.37 15.42 11.24
N LEU A 12 -4.17 15.05 12.25
CA LEU A 12 -4.18 13.68 12.78
C LEU A 12 -4.59 12.67 11.70
N ARG A 13 -5.62 13.00 10.91
CA ARG A 13 -6.06 12.16 9.78
C ARG A 13 -4.99 12.04 8.69
N CYS A 14 -4.30 13.14 8.35
CA CYS A 14 -3.18 13.10 7.41
C CYS A 14 -2.07 12.17 7.90
N LYS A 15 -1.72 12.22 9.20
CA LYS A 15 -0.69 11.34 9.79
C LYS A 15 -1.11 9.88 9.76
N GLN A 16 -2.38 9.59 10.02
CA GLN A 16 -2.94 8.23 9.91
C GLN A 16 -2.87 7.72 8.48
N VAL A 17 -3.32 8.53 7.51
CA VAL A 17 -3.26 8.19 6.08
C VAL A 17 -1.83 7.98 5.60
N ALA A 18 -0.91 8.87 5.98
CA ALA A 18 0.51 8.73 5.61
C ALA A 18 1.11 7.39 6.06
N ARG A 19 0.65 6.86 7.20
CA ARG A 19 1.13 5.59 7.76
C ARG A 19 0.64 4.36 6.99
N VAL A 20 -0.50 4.45 6.30
CA VAL A 20 -1.12 3.35 5.55
C VAL A 20 -1.12 3.57 4.03
N LEU A 21 -0.49 4.66 3.56
CA LEU A 21 -0.57 5.10 2.17
C LEU A 21 0.04 4.07 1.20
N GLN A 22 1.18 3.46 1.55
CA GLN A 22 1.80 2.46 0.69
C GLN A 22 0.93 1.20 0.59
N SER A 23 0.53 0.61 1.72
CA SER A 23 -0.40 -0.52 1.73
C SER A 23 -1.71 -0.23 0.99
N HIS A 24 -2.22 1.00 1.04
CA HIS A 24 -3.36 1.41 0.22
C HIS A 24 -3.05 1.35 -1.29
N ILE A 25 -1.90 1.88 -1.72
CA ILE A 25 -1.45 1.88 -3.12
C ILE A 25 -1.09 0.45 -3.59
N ASP A 26 -0.70 -0.42 -2.67
CA ASP A 26 -0.36 -1.82 -2.93
C ASP A 26 -1.60 -2.74 -2.90
N GLY A 27 -2.76 -2.23 -2.47
CA GLY A 27 -4.01 -2.99 -2.43
C GLY A 27 -4.13 -3.94 -1.24
N GLU A 28 -3.34 -3.70 -0.18
CA GLU A 28 -3.21 -4.58 0.99
C GLU A 28 -4.15 -4.21 2.15
N LEU A 29 -4.89 -3.10 2.02
CA LEU A 29 -5.84 -2.68 3.05
C LEU A 29 -7.17 -3.42 2.90
N ASP A 30 -7.83 -3.66 4.04
CA ASP A 30 -9.21 -4.12 4.02
C ASP A 30 -10.13 -3.09 3.31
N PRO A 31 -11.24 -3.54 2.69
CA PRO A 31 -12.09 -2.66 1.87
C PRO A 31 -12.58 -1.41 2.60
N MET A 32 -12.93 -1.54 3.88
CA MET A 32 -13.46 -0.43 4.68
C MET A 32 -12.37 0.61 4.98
N THR A 33 -11.15 0.18 5.29
CA THR A 33 -10.02 1.10 5.50
C THR A 33 -9.59 1.73 4.17
N ALA A 34 -9.57 0.96 3.08
CA ALA A 34 -9.25 1.46 1.75
C ALA A 34 -10.19 2.59 1.32
N GLU A 35 -11.51 2.43 1.51
CA GLU A 35 -12.51 3.45 1.18
C GLU A 35 -12.31 4.74 1.99
N LYS A 36 -12.04 4.62 3.30
CA LYS A 36 -11.77 5.78 4.18
C LYS A 36 -10.51 6.53 3.76
N VAL A 37 -9.47 5.80 3.33
CA VAL A 37 -8.24 6.39 2.82
C VAL A 37 -8.51 7.11 1.51
N SER A 38 -9.17 6.47 0.54
CA SER A 38 -9.55 7.09 -0.74
C SER A 38 -10.32 8.40 -0.53
N ALA A 39 -11.37 8.38 0.30
CA ALA A 39 -12.14 9.58 0.60
C ALA A 39 -11.29 10.72 1.18
N HIS A 40 -10.26 10.40 1.97
CA HIS A 40 -9.34 11.42 2.48
C HIS A 40 -8.38 11.94 1.41
N LEU A 41 -7.88 11.07 0.52
CA LEU A 41 -7.00 11.47 -0.58
C LEU A 41 -7.71 12.44 -1.54
N ASP A 42 -9.01 12.20 -1.79
CA ASP A 42 -9.84 13.08 -2.63
C ASP A 42 -10.13 14.42 -1.95
N ALA A 43 -10.34 14.41 -0.63
CA ALA A 43 -10.67 15.62 0.14
C ALA A 43 -9.45 16.45 0.57
N CYS A 44 -8.24 15.87 0.59
CA CYS A 44 -7.03 16.52 1.08
C CYS A 44 -5.97 16.64 0.00
N LEU A 45 -5.82 17.84 -0.58
CA LEU A 45 -4.85 18.13 -1.64
C LEU A 45 -3.42 17.66 -1.31
N ARG A 46 -2.95 17.86 -0.07
CA ARG A 46 -1.59 17.44 0.33
C ARG A 46 -1.42 15.92 0.28
N CYS A 47 -2.39 15.18 0.80
CA CYS A 47 -2.33 13.72 0.80
C CYS A 47 -2.57 13.15 -0.60
N GLY A 48 -3.49 13.73 -1.38
CA GLY A 48 -3.70 13.38 -2.79
C GLY A 48 -2.44 13.55 -3.64
N MET A 49 -1.73 14.69 -3.50
CA MET A 49 -0.44 14.90 -4.19
C MET A 49 0.62 13.87 -3.77
N ALA A 50 0.74 13.58 -2.47
CA ALA A 50 1.67 12.55 -2.00
C ALA A 50 1.33 11.18 -2.62
N ALA A 51 0.06 10.79 -2.63
CA ALA A 51 -0.40 9.54 -3.24
C ALA A 51 -0.05 9.47 -4.74
N SER A 52 -0.25 10.57 -5.49
CA SER A 52 0.14 10.65 -6.89
C SER A 52 1.64 10.40 -7.08
N SER A 53 2.49 11.09 -6.31
CA SER A 53 3.95 10.91 -6.38
C SER A 53 4.38 9.47 -6.08
N TYR A 54 3.75 8.82 -5.09
CA TYR A 54 4.02 7.41 -4.78
C TYR A 54 3.60 6.47 -5.91
N ARG A 55 2.43 6.68 -6.53
CA ARG A 55 1.98 5.88 -7.68
C ARG A 55 2.92 6.04 -8.87
N ASP A 56 3.35 7.27 -9.15
CA ASP A 56 4.30 7.55 -10.24
C ASP A 56 5.65 6.88 -9.99
N LEU A 57 6.15 6.93 -8.75
CA LEU A 57 7.38 6.25 -8.34
C LEU A 57 7.24 4.73 -8.51
N LYS A 58 6.16 4.13 -8.00
CA LYS A 58 5.88 2.69 -8.16
C LYS A 58 5.83 2.29 -9.63
N ALA A 59 5.16 3.06 -10.47
CA ALA A 59 5.09 2.80 -11.91
C ALA A 59 6.46 2.91 -12.60
N ARG A 60 7.32 3.85 -12.17
CA ARG A 60 8.70 3.98 -12.68
C ARG A 60 9.55 2.78 -12.27
N ILE A 61 9.49 2.39 -11.00
CA ILE A 61 10.22 1.20 -10.49
C ILE A 61 9.78 -0.04 -11.25
N ALA A 62 8.46 -0.26 -11.38
CA ALA A 62 7.93 -1.43 -12.09
C ALA A 62 8.39 -1.53 -13.56
N ARG A 63 8.66 -0.40 -14.23
CA ARG A 63 9.23 -0.39 -15.59
C ARG A 63 10.72 -0.72 -15.66
N LEU A 64 11.45 -0.51 -14.57
CA LEU A 64 12.88 -0.86 -14.46
C LEU A 64 13.08 -2.30 -14.02
N SER A 65 12.07 -2.88 -13.37
CA SER A 65 12.09 -4.28 -12.94
C SER A 65 12.00 -5.22 -14.14
N GLU A 66 12.89 -6.21 -14.22
CA GLU A 66 12.72 -7.37 -15.09
C GLU A 66 11.40 -8.09 -14.72
N PRO A 67 10.59 -8.52 -15.69
CA PRO A 67 9.41 -9.35 -15.40
C PRO A 67 9.82 -10.58 -14.58
N VAL A 68 9.06 -10.87 -13.52
CA VAL A 68 9.31 -12.06 -12.71
C VAL A 68 9.09 -13.30 -13.59
N ASN A 69 10.08 -14.17 -13.64
CA ASN A 69 9.95 -15.46 -14.32
C ASN A 69 8.98 -16.35 -13.51
N VAL A 70 7.79 -16.57 -14.07
CA VAL A 70 6.69 -17.31 -13.40
C VAL A 70 7.11 -18.75 -13.10
N ASP A 71 7.79 -19.42 -14.03
CA ASP A 71 8.28 -20.79 -13.85
C ASP A 71 9.28 -20.89 -12.69
N ALA A 72 10.11 -19.86 -12.50
CA ALA A 72 11.02 -19.81 -11.36
C ALA A 72 10.27 -19.68 -10.02
N VAL A 73 9.18 -18.92 -9.99
CA VAL A 73 8.33 -18.79 -8.80
C VAL A 73 7.59 -20.08 -8.49
N GLU A 74 7.06 -20.76 -9.51
CA GLU A 74 6.37 -22.05 -9.33
C GLU A 74 7.31 -23.12 -8.80
N ARG A 75 8.53 -23.23 -9.35
CA ARG A 75 9.56 -24.13 -8.82
C ARG A 75 9.93 -23.81 -7.38
N LEU A 76 10.03 -22.52 -7.03
CA LEU A 76 10.32 -22.11 -5.66
C LEU A 76 9.18 -22.50 -4.70
N ARG A 77 7.92 -22.38 -5.11
CA ARG A 77 6.77 -22.81 -4.30
C ARG A 77 6.78 -24.32 -4.06
N ALA A 78 6.94 -25.11 -5.12
CA ALA A 78 7.01 -26.56 -5.02
C ALA A 78 8.15 -27.01 -4.08
N PHE A 79 9.32 -26.38 -4.18
CA PHE A 79 10.45 -26.65 -3.29
C PHE A 79 10.13 -26.34 -1.81
N VAL A 80 9.46 -25.23 -1.51
CA VAL A 80 9.06 -24.90 -0.13
C VAL A 80 8.02 -25.90 0.39
N ASP A 81 7.05 -26.29 -0.43
CA ASP A 81 6.05 -27.28 -0.06
C ASP A 81 6.72 -28.64 0.30
N GLU A 82 7.69 -29.08 -0.50
CA GLU A 82 8.50 -30.27 -0.21
C GLU A 82 9.26 -30.17 1.12
N LEU A 83 9.93 -29.04 1.39
CA LEU A 83 10.66 -28.84 2.65
C LEU A 83 9.75 -28.93 3.88
N THR A 84 8.58 -28.29 3.82
CA THR A 84 7.63 -28.30 4.95
C THR A 84 6.94 -29.65 5.15
N ALA A 85 6.80 -30.45 4.08
CA ALA A 85 6.30 -31.82 4.17
C ALA A 85 7.29 -32.76 4.89
N HIS A 86 8.60 -32.54 4.73
CA HIS A 86 9.65 -33.34 5.35
C HIS A 86 9.94 -33.00 6.83
N GLU A 87 9.55 -31.82 7.32
CA GLU A 87 9.71 -31.43 8.73
C GLU A 87 8.58 -31.94 9.64
N ALA A 88 7.51 -32.51 9.07
CA ALA A 88 6.33 -33.00 9.79
C ALA A 88 6.33 -34.52 10.08
N ASP A 89 7.38 -35.22 9.65
CA ASP A 89 7.67 -36.66 9.90
C ASP A 89 8.84 -36.81 10.88
#